data_AF-A0A1M3KJW4-F1
#
_entry.id   AF-A0A1M3KJW4-F1
#
_cell.length_a   1.000
_cell.length_b   1.000
_cell.length_c   1.000
_cell.angle_alpha   90.00
_cell.angle_beta   90.00
_cell.angle_gamma   90.00
#
_symmetry.space_group_name_H-M   'P 1'
#
loop_
_entity.id
_entity.type
_entity.pdbx_description
1 polymer ?
#
loop_
_entity_poly.entity_id
_entity_poly.type
_entity_poly.pdbx_seq_one_letter_code
_entity_poly.pdbx_strand_id
1 'polypeptide(L)'
;MIAILLYLIGLVSAVVTVVVVGFEAPAIYAALSSAYASGLPNVLPALGKVAAGLGWALAPFLGGLLLMGFARIMILLGSINRALRGPA
;
A
#
# COMPACT_ATOMS: atom_id res chain seq x y z
N MET A 1 -3.85 17.22 -16.13
CA MET A 1 -4.29 15.87 -16.57
C MET A 1 -3.39 14.77 -16.01
N ILE A 2 -2.07 14.83 -16.23
CA ILE A 2 -1.12 13.78 -15.76
C ILE A 2 -1.16 13.55 -14.24
N ALA A 3 -1.23 14.60 -13.41
CA ALA A 3 -1.27 14.44 -11.95
C ALA A 3 -2.50 13.65 -11.43
N ILE A 4 -3.66 13.84 -12.07
CA ILE A 4 -4.88 13.10 -11.70
C ILE A 4 -4.72 11.62 -12.05
N LEU A 5 -4.12 11.31 -13.21
CA LEU A 5 -3.84 9.93 -13.62
C LEU A 5 -2.86 9.24 -12.65
N LEU A 6 -1.79 9.94 -12.24
CA LEU A 6 -0.83 9.41 -11.26
C LEU A 6 -1.49 9.12 -9.91
N TYR A 7 -2.40 10.00 -9.47
CA TYR A 7 -3.18 9.78 -8.25
C TYR A 7 -4.06 8.53 -8.36
N LEU A 8 -4.79 8.36 -9.48
CA LEU A 8 -5.66 7.21 -9.70
C LEU A 8 -4.89 5.89 -9.79
N ILE A 9 -3.75 5.87 -10.50
CA ILE A 9 -2.89 4.69 -10.58
C ILE A 9 -2.40 4.31 -9.18
N GLY A 10 -1.95 5.29 -8.40
CA GLY A 10 -1.50 5.04 -7.04
C GLY A 10 -2.62 4.51 -6.13
N LEU A 11 -3.82 5.08 -6.24
CA LEU A 11 -5.00 4.66 -5.50
C LEU A 11 -5.40 3.22 -5.86
N VAL A 12 -5.50 2.90 -7.15
CA VAL A 12 -5.87 1.55 -7.60
C VAL A 12 -4.83 0.54 -7.15
N SER A 13 -3.53 0.85 -7.29
CA SER A 13 -2.44 -0.03 -6.83
C SER A 13 -2.57 -0.34 -5.33
N ALA A 14 -2.77 0.68 -4.50
CA ALA A 14 -2.90 0.50 -3.05
C ALA A 14 -4.17 -0.29 -2.68
N VAL A 15 -5.32 0.06 -3.26
CA VAL A 15 -6.61 -0.58 -2.97
C VAL A 15 -6.60 -2.04 -3.40
N VAL A 16 -6.17 -2.34 -4.63
CA VAL A 16 -6.10 -3.73 -5.12
C VAL A 16 -5.17 -4.56 -4.26
N THR A 17 -4.01 -4.01 -3.88
CA THR A 17 -3.07 -4.72 -3.00
C THR A 17 -3.70 -5.06 -1.66
N VAL A 18 -4.39 -4.10 -1.02
CA VAL A 18 -5.09 -4.33 0.26
C VAL A 18 -6.19 -5.37 0.12
N VAL A 19 -6.95 -5.32 -0.97
CA VAL A 19 -8.02 -6.28 -1.25
C VAL A 19 -7.47 -7.69 -1.41
N VAL A 20 -6.41 -7.87 -2.21
CA VAL A 20 -5.78 -9.19 -2.44
C VAL A 20 -5.21 -9.76 -1.15
N VAL A 21 -4.48 -8.95 -0.36
CA VAL A 21 -3.99 -9.39 0.95
C VAL A 21 -5.15 -9.71 1.91
N GLY A 22 -6.24 -8.95 1.84
CA GLY A 22 -7.46 -9.19 2.61
C GLY A 22 -8.10 -10.56 2.31
N PHE A 23 -8.06 -11.02 1.05
CA PHE A 23 -8.53 -12.36 0.70
C PHE A 23 -7.68 -13.48 1.32
N GLU A 24 -6.39 -13.25 1.54
CA GLU A 24 -5.48 -14.22 2.16
C GLU A 24 -5.53 -14.19 3.70
N ALA A 25 -6.18 -13.18 4.30
CA ALA A 25 -6.23 -12.97 5.74
C ALA A 25 -6.73 -14.18 6.56
N PRO A 26 -7.77 -14.94 6.14
CA PRO A 26 -8.21 -16.14 6.88
C PRO A 26 -7.12 -17.22 6.95
N ALA A 27 -6.37 -17.42 5.87
CA ALA A 27 -5.29 -18.40 5.81
C ALA A 27 -4.10 -17.97 6.68
N ILE A 28 -3.76 -16.68 6.66
CA ILE A 28 -2.72 -16.09 7.53
C ILE A 28 -3.07 -16.29 9.01
N TYR A 29 -4.33 -16.03 9.38
CA TYR A 29 -4.81 -16.23 10.74
C TYR A 29 -4.75 -17.70 11.16
N ALA A 30 -5.18 -18.63 10.30
CA ALA A 30 -5.10 -20.07 10.58
C ALA A 30 -3.64 -20.54 10.78
N ALA A 31 -2.70 -20.03 9.98
CA ALA A 31 -1.29 -20.35 10.11
C ALA A 31 -0.68 -19.83 11.42
N LEU A 32 -1.03 -18.62 11.85
CA LEU A 32 -0.51 -18.04 13.08
C LEU A 32 -1.16 -18.64 14.33
N SER A 33 -2.47 -18.89 14.30
CA SER A 33 -3.19 -19.52 15.41
C SER A 33 -2.74 -20.96 15.65
N SER A 34 -2.51 -21.74 14.60
CA SER A 34 -1.94 -23.09 14.72
C SER A 34 -0.50 -23.07 15.25
N ALA A 35 0.33 -22.13 14.78
CA ALA A 35 1.67 -21.94 15.31
C ALA A 35 1.65 -21.60 16.82
N TYR A 36 0.76 -20.70 17.22
CA TYR A 36 0.56 -20.34 18.63
C TYR A 36 0.11 -21.54 19.48
N ALA A 37 -0.84 -22.34 18.97
CA ALA A 37 -1.30 -23.56 19.65
C ALA A 37 -0.19 -24.63 19.77
N SER A 38 0.76 -24.66 18.85
CA SER A 38 1.90 -25.59 18.87
C SER A 38 3.07 -25.16 19.78
N GLY A 39 2.95 -24.02 20.46
CA GLY A 39 3.92 -23.52 21.44
C GLY A 39 4.83 -22.39 20.93
N LEU A 40 5.34 -21.60 21.89
CA LEU A 40 6.20 -20.43 21.66
C LEU A 40 7.35 -20.61 20.63
N PRO A 41 8.09 -21.74 20.59
CA PRO A 41 9.20 -21.89 19.63
C PRO A 41 8.76 -21.84 18.15
N ASN A 42 7.49 -22.14 17.86
CA ASN A 42 6.97 -22.15 16.49
C ASN A 42 6.38 -20.81 16.05
N VAL A 43 6.19 -19.86 16.98
CA VAL A 43 5.57 -18.56 16.71
C VAL A 43 6.47 -17.66 15.87
N LEU A 44 7.74 -17.50 16.25
CA LEU A 44 8.69 -16.66 15.49
C LEU A 44 8.89 -17.16 14.04
N PRO A 45 9.13 -18.47 13.79
CA PRO A 45 9.22 -18.99 12.43
C PRO A 45 7.95 -18.78 11.60
N ALA A 46 6.76 -18.92 12.20
CA ALA A 46 5.50 -18.70 11.52
C ALA A 46 5.30 -17.22 11.14
N LEU A 47 5.63 -16.29 12.04
CA LEU A 47 5.63 -14.85 11.74
C LEU A 47 6.59 -14.51 10.60
N GLY A 48 7.79 -15.09 10.59
CA GLY A 48 8.75 -14.89 9.51
C GLY A 48 8.23 -15.37 8.15
N LYS A 49 7.55 -16.52 8.11
CA LYS A 49 6.93 -17.05 6.88
C LYS A 49 5.79 -16.16 6.38
N VAL A 50 4.91 -15.69 7.27
CA VAL A 50 3.82 -14.77 6.91
C VAL A 50 4.39 -13.44 6.41
N ALA A 51 5.38 -12.88 7.10
CA ALA A 51 6.02 -11.63 6.69
C ALA A 51 6.71 -11.75 5.32
N ALA A 52 7.42 -12.85 5.07
CA ALA A 52 8.01 -13.13 3.76
C ALA A 52 6.92 -13.29 2.67
N GLY A 53 5.81 -13.95 3.01
CA GLY A 53 4.66 -14.12 2.14
C GLY A 53 3.97 -12.79 1.79
N LEU A 54 4.02 -11.79 2.66
CA LEU A 54 3.47 -10.45 2.42
C LEU A 54 4.47 -9.49 1.75
N GLY A 55 5.73 -9.89 1.58
CA GLY A 55 6.78 -9.02 1.04
C GLY A 55 6.47 -8.48 -0.36
N TRP A 56 5.78 -9.26 -1.20
CA TRP A 56 5.38 -8.84 -2.55
C TRP A 56 4.40 -7.66 -2.54
N ALA A 57 3.54 -7.57 -1.51
CA ALA A 57 2.51 -6.53 -1.39
C ALA A 57 3.10 -5.17 -0.98
N LEU A 58 4.31 -5.16 -0.42
CA LEU A 58 4.93 -3.93 0.08
C LEU A 58 5.19 -2.92 -1.04
N ALA A 59 5.75 -3.39 -2.15
CA ALA A 59 6.12 -2.54 -3.29
C ALA A 59 4.91 -1.85 -3.97
N PRO A 60 3.83 -2.56 -4.38
CA PRO A 60 2.68 -1.93 -5.00
C PRO A 60 1.88 -1.07 -4.01
N PHE A 61 1.86 -1.41 -2.72
CA PHE A 61 1.22 -0.60 -1.69
C PHE A 61 1.97 0.72 -1.46
N LEU A 62 3.26 0.65 -1.12
CA LEU A 62 4.08 1.83 -0.87
C LEU A 62 4.27 2.67 -2.14
N GLY A 63 4.49 2.03 -3.29
CA GLY A 63 4.58 2.69 -4.58
C GLY A 63 3.29 3.45 -4.91
N GLY A 64 2.13 2.83 -4.65
CA GLY A 64 0.84 3.49 -4.84
C GLY A 64 0.67 4.73 -3.97
N LEU A 65 1.01 4.64 -2.68
CA LEU A 65 0.96 5.76 -1.75
C LEU A 65 1.92 6.90 -2.14
N LEU A 66 3.14 6.56 -2.56
CA LEU A 66 4.12 7.54 -3.03
C LEU A 66 3.64 8.27 -4.28
N LEU A 67 3.04 7.54 -5.23
CA LEU A 67 2.44 8.14 -6.44
C LEU A 67 1.30 9.10 -6.10
N MET A 68 0.42 8.74 -5.16
CA MET A 68 -0.64 9.61 -4.69
C MET A 68 -0.10 10.87 -4.02
N GLY A 69 0.91 10.73 -3.15
CA GLY A 69 1.58 11.85 -2.49
C GLY A 69 2.23 12.80 -3.50
N PHE A 70 2.96 12.23 -4.47
CA PHE A 70 3.61 13.00 -5.52
C PHE A 70 2.61 13.73 -6.42
N ALA A 71 1.52 13.05 -6.81
CA ALA A 71 0.43 13.66 -7.56
C ALA A 71 -0.18 14.87 -6.83
N ARG A 72 -0.34 14.78 -5.51
CA ARG A 72 -0.83 15.88 -4.68
C ARG A 72 0.12 17.08 -4.69
N ILE A 73 1.42 16.84 -4.59
CA ILE A 73 2.44 17.90 -4.70
C ILE A 73 2.35 18.61 -6.06
N MET A 74 2.23 17.84 -7.15
CA MET A 74 2.12 18.41 -8.50
C MET A 74 0.88 19.29 -8.68
N ILE A 75 -0.26 18.89 -8.11
CA ILE A 75 -1.50 19.69 -8.14
C ILE A 75 -1.30 21.00 -7.36
N LEU A 76 -0.68 20.94 -6.18
CA LEU A 76 -0.39 22.12 -5.37
C LEU A 76 0.53 23.09 -6.10
N LEU A 77 1.63 22.61 -6.69
CA LEU A 77 2.54 23.42 -7.49
C LEU A 77 1.83 24.06 -8.70
N GLY A 78 0.95 23.32 -9.38
CA GLY A 78 0.12 23.87 -10.45
C GLY A 78 -0.80 24.98 -9.98
N SER A 79 -1.41 24.82 -8.80
CA SER A 79 -2.27 25.84 -8.20
C SER A 79 -1.49 27.09 -7.76
N ILE A 80 -0.29 26.92 -7.19
CA ILE A 80 0.61 28.02 -6.82
C ILE A 80 1.05 28.78 -8.05
N ASN A 81 1.49 28.10 -9.11
CA ASN A 81 1.90 28.75 -10.35
C ASN A 81 0.74 29.54 -10.99
N ARG A 82 -0.49 29.01 -10.93
CA ARG A 82 -1.68 29.74 -11.38
C ARG A 82 -1.95 30.98 -10.52
N ALA A 83 -1.83 30.87 -9.20
CA ALA A 83 -2.02 32.00 -8.29
C ALA A 83 -0.97 33.11 -8.51
N LEU A 84 0.30 32.73 -8.74
CA LEU A 84 1.40 33.66 -9.00
C LEU A 84 1.27 34.41 -10.33
N ARG A 85 0.63 33.79 -11.34
CA ARG A 85 0.39 34.42 -12.65
C ARG A 85 -0.73 35.47 -12.63
N GLY A 86 -1.45 35.59 -11.51
CA GLY A 86 -2.57 36.51 -11.34
C GLY A 86 -3.82 36.08 -12.11
N PRO A 87 -5.00 36.67 -11.80
CA PRO A 87 -6.16 36.56 -12.66
C PRO A 87 -5.85 37.28 -13.98
N ALA A 88 -5.92 36.55 -15.09
CA ALA A 88 -6.03 37.18 -16.41
C ALA A 88 -7.40 37.83 -16.56
#